data_AF-A0A3B9VJC4-F1
#
_entry.id   AF-A0A3B9VJC4-F1
#
_cell.length_a   1.000
_cell.length_b   1.000
_cell.length_c   1.000
_cell.angle_alpha   90.00
_cell.angle_beta   90.00
_cell.angle_gamma   90.00
#
_symmetry.space_group_name_H-M   'P 1'
#
loop_
_entity.id
_entity.type
_entity.pdbx_description
1 polymer ?
#
loop_
_entity_poly.entity_id
_entity_poly.type
_entity_poly.pdbx_seq_one_letter_code
_entity_poly.pdbx_strand_id
1 'polypeptide(L)'
;NNNIDWALSRNRYWGTPLPIWRCENKHEEAFASKAQLQSRYGKDLTDLELHRPFVDEIVFSCLSCSSQMVRTPEVIDCWYDSGAMPFAQWGYPHKQGSEEKFKEAYPADFICEAIDQTRGWFYTLMAIGTLVFDKSSYKTVLCLGHILDKDGRKMSKHLGNVLEPMALMDKHGADAVRWYMLAAGSPWSARRVGHDAISEVVRKTLLTYWNTVSFLTLYASAANYSPSPITKTSELSTMDRWILSELNQLIATVDQALSDFDSQLAGSALATFIDDLSNWYVRRSRRRFWDGDSAALST
;
A
#
# COMPACT_ATOMS: atom_id res chain seq x y z
N ASN A 1 -21.31 3.46 -21.79
CA ASN A 1 -21.57 2.09 -22.30
C ASN A 1 -20.40 1.55 -23.12
N ASN A 2 -19.19 1.51 -22.55
CA ASN A 2 -17.98 1.04 -23.26
C ASN A 2 -17.32 -0.17 -22.55
N ASN A 3 -17.91 -0.69 -21.48
CA ASN A 3 -17.43 -1.92 -20.86
C ASN A 3 -17.86 -3.10 -21.74
N ILE A 4 -16.92 -3.98 -22.05
CA ILE A 4 -17.12 -5.14 -22.93
C ILE A 4 -16.96 -6.40 -22.08
N ASP A 5 -17.60 -7.50 -22.50
CA ASP A 5 -17.47 -8.80 -21.85
C ASP A 5 -16.00 -9.18 -21.67
N TRP A 6 -15.67 -9.60 -20.45
CA TRP A 6 -14.32 -10.03 -20.10
C TRP A 6 -14.07 -11.42 -20.67
N ALA A 7 -13.19 -11.51 -21.66
CA ALA A 7 -12.62 -12.77 -22.11
C ALA A 7 -11.76 -13.37 -20.99
N LEU A 8 -12.32 -14.32 -20.23
CA LEU A 8 -11.69 -14.89 -19.03
C LEU A 8 -10.66 -15.99 -19.33
N SER A 9 -10.90 -16.81 -20.35
CA SER A 9 -10.06 -17.98 -20.64
C SER A 9 -8.75 -17.62 -21.34
N ARG A 10 -7.69 -18.38 -21.07
CA ARG A 10 -6.34 -18.19 -21.62
C ARG A 10 -5.76 -19.53 -22.08
N ASN A 11 -5.19 -19.53 -23.28
CA ASN A 11 -4.42 -20.67 -23.82
C ASN A 11 -2.98 -20.64 -23.26
N ARG A 12 -2.82 -21.03 -21.99
CA ARG A 12 -1.54 -21.05 -21.26
C ARG A 12 -1.43 -22.31 -20.40
N TYR A 13 -0.23 -22.57 -19.86
CA TYR A 13 0.07 -23.75 -19.04
C TYR A 13 0.04 -23.45 -17.53
N TRP A 14 0.60 -22.31 -17.12
CA TRP A 14 0.67 -21.90 -15.71
C TRP A 14 -0.42 -20.89 -15.39
N GLY A 15 -1.30 -21.24 -14.45
CA GLY A 15 -2.43 -20.44 -13.99
C GLY A 15 -3.53 -21.32 -13.43
N THR A 16 -4.53 -20.72 -12.79
CA THR A 16 -5.69 -21.43 -12.23
C THR A 16 -6.45 -22.13 -13.35
N PRO A 17 -6.58 -23.47 -13.35
CA PRO A 17 -7.30 -24.17 -14.42
C PRO A 17 -8.79 -23.83 -14.42
N LEU A 18 -9.37 -23.61 -15.60
CA LEU A 18 -10.81 -23.39 -15.73
C LEU A 18 -11.54 -24.69 -15.34
N PRO A 19 -12.43 -24.69 -14.31
CA PRO A 19 -12.95 -25.92 -13.72
C PRO A 19 -14.16 -26.46 -14.49
N ILE A 20 -14.07 -26.50 -15.82
CA ILE A 20 -15.13 -26.98 -16.72
C ILE A 20 -14.66 -28.24 -17.43
N TRP A 21 -15.41 -29.32 -17.27
CA TRP A 21 -15.28 -30.56 -18.02
C TRP A 21 -16.30 -30.57 -19.15
N ARG A 22 -15.89 -31.02 -20.33
CA ARG A 22 -16.73 -31.05 -21.53
C ARG A 22 -16.58 -32.39 -22.25
N CYS A 23 -17.67 -32.96 -22.74
CA CYS A 23 -17.62 -34.11 -23.65
C CYS A 23 -17.61 -33.69 -25.13
N GLU A 24 -17.35 -34.63 -26.04
CA GLU A 24 -17.40 -34.41 -27.50
C GLU A 24 -18.75 -33.86 -28.00
N ASN A 25 -19.84 -34.19 -27.30
CA ASN A 25 -21.20 -33.71 -27.59
C ASN A 25 -21.51 -32.33 -26.98
N LYS A 26 -20.50 -31.63 -26.44
CA LYS A 26 -20.59 -30.27 -25.85
C LYS A 26 -21.46 -30.14 -24.59
N HIS A 27 -21.77 -31.23 -23.90
CA HIS A 27 -22.29 -31.13 -22.53
C HIS A 27 -21.15 -30.70 -21.59
N GLU A 28 -21.47 -29.81 -20.66
CA GLU A 28 -20.50 -29.19 -19.74
C GLU A 28 -20.88 -29.40 -18.28
N GLU A 29 -19.88 -29.64 -17.44
CA GLU A 29 -20.01 -29.70 -15.99
C GLU A 29 -18.95 -28.80 -15.35
N ALA A 30 -19.36 -27.93 -14.42
CA ALA A 30 -18.48 -27.05 -13.67
C ALA A 30 -18.51 -27.38 -12.17
N PHE A 31 -17.37 -27.28 -11.50
CA PHE A 31 -17.24 -27.67 -10.08
C PHE A 31 -16.83 -26.49 -9.21
N ALA A 32 -17.57 -26.24 -8.14
CA ALA A 32 -17.33 -25.12 -7.23
C ALA A 32 -16.34 -25.47 -6.09
N SER A 33 -15.96 -26.74 -5.96
CA SER A 33 -14.99 -27.18 -4.96
C SER A 33 -14.31 -28.51 -5.33
N LYS A 34 -13.14 -28.75 -4.72
CA LYS A 34 -12.45 -30.05 -4.79
C LYS A 34 -13.33 -31.20 -4.32
N ALA A 35 -14.16 -30.98 -3.29
CA ALA A 35 -15.08 -31.99 -2.77
C ALA A 35 -16.19 -32.35 -3.79
N GLN A 36 -16.75 -31.38 -4.50
CA GLN A 36 -17.73 -31.65 -5.57
C GLN A 36 -17.11 -32.44 -6.72
N LEU A 37 -15.90 -32.04 -7.16
CA LEU A 37 -15.17 -32.76 -8.20
C LEU A 37 -14.82 -34.19 -7.76
N GLN A 38 -14.38 -34.39 -6.51
CA GLN A 38 -14.09 -35.72 -5.96
C GLN A 38 -15.33 -36.62 -5.95
N SER A 39 -16.47 -36.12 -5.48
CA SER A 39 -17.74 -36.85 -5.51
C SER A 39 -18.15 -37.25 -6.93
N ARG A 40 -17.91 -36.37 -7.91
CA ARG A 40 -18.22 -36.64 -9.31
C ARG A 40 -17.26 -37.60 -10.00
N TYR A 41 -15.96 -37.53 -9.65
CA TYR A 41 -14.91 -38.37 -10.21
C TYR A 41 -14.91 -39.78 -9.60
N GLY A 42 -15.33 -39.91 -8.34
CA GLY A 42 -15.42 -41.19 -7.63
C GLY A 42 -14.09 -41.76 -7.13
N LYS A 43 -13.00 -40.99 -7.19
CA LYS A 43 -11.71 -41.33 -6.59
C LYS A 43 -11.25 -40.21 -5.66
N ASP A 44 -10.47 -40.59 -4.64
CA ASP A 44 -9.87 -39.62 -3.73
C ASP A 44 -8.96 -38.65 -4.47
N LEU A 45 -9.16 -37.36 -4.22
CA LEU A 45 -8.35 -36.28 -4.78
C LEU A 45 -7.48 -35.63 -3.71
N THR A 46 -7.51 -36.06 -2.44
CA THR A 46 -6.90 -35.35 -1.30
C THR A 46 -5.47 -34.87 -1.58
N ASP A 47 -4.60 -35.74 -2.10
CA ASP A 47 -3.20 -35.42 -2.40
C ASP A 47 -2.94 -34.95 -3.85
N LEU A 48 -3.99 -34.85 -4.67
CA LEU A 48 -3.84 -34.38 -6.05
C LEU A 48 -3.62 -32.86 -6.12
N GLU A 49 -2.57 -32.47 -6.82
CA GLU A 49 -2.31 -31.11 -7.28
C GLU A 49 -3.36 -30.70 -8.33
N LEU A 50 -4.02 -29.56 -8.10
CA LEU A 50 -5.10 -29.08 -8.99
C LEU A 50 -4.58 -28.19 -10.12
N HIS A 51 -3.29 -27.94 -10.21
CA HIS A 51 -2.67 -27.30 -11.38
C HIS A 51 -2.55 -28.26 -12.57
N ARG A 52 -2.37 -27.68 -13.75
CA ARG A 52 -1.90 -28.44 -14.92
C ARG A 52 -0.46 -28.90 -14.69
N PRO A 53 -0.07 -30.10 -15.16
CA PRO A 53 -0.86 -31.03 -15.98
C PRO A 53 -1.79 -31.97 -15.18
N PHE A 54 -1.60 -32.09 -13.87
CA PHE A 54 -2.21 -33.14 -13.04
C PHE A 54 -3.75 -33.15 -13.08
N VAL A 55 -4.38 -31.97 -13.01
CA VAL A 55 -5.85 -31.87 -13.08
C VAL A 55 -6.42 -32.30 -14.44
N ASP A 56 -5.62 -32.28 -15.51
CA ASP A 56 -6.06 -32.68 -16.85
C ASP A 56 -6.22 -34.22 -16.96
N GLU A 57 -5.68 -34.99 -16.01
CA GLU A 57 -5.82 -36.45 -15.94
C GLU A 57 -7.18 -36.90 -15.37
N ILE A 58 -7.96 -35.97 -14.79
CA ILE A 58 -9.27 -36.26 -14.23
C ILE A 58 -10.27 -36.40 -15.38
N VAL A 59 -10.73 -37.63 -15.60
CA VAL A 59 -11.65 -37.97 -16.68
C VAL A 59 -12.72 -38.94 -16.18
N PHE A 60 -13.98 -38.68 -16.56
CA PHE A 60 -15.14 -39.49 -16.19
C PHE A 60 -16.20 -39.48 -17.29
N SER A 61 -17.16 -40.41 -17.25
CA SER A 61 -18.24 -40.50 -18.25
C SER A 61 -19.28 -39.40 -18.05
N CYS A 62 -19.77 -38.81 -19.15
CA CYS A 62 -20.84 -37.82 -19.16
C CYS A 62 -22.18 -38.44 -18.75
N LEU A 63 -22.90 -37.81 -17.81
CA LEU A 63 -24.21 -38.32 -17.36
C LEU A 63 -25.29 -38.27 -18.45
N SER A 64 -25.17 -37.38 -19.43
CA SER A 64 -26.18 -37.18 -20.48
C SER A 64 -25.99 -38.06 -21.71
N CYS A 65 -24.74 -38.47 -22.03
CA CYS A 65 -24.44 -39.17 -23.28
C CYS A 65 -23.41 -40.30 -23.15
N SER A 66 -22.92 -40.59 -21.94
CA SER A 66 -21.89 -41.60 -21.66
C SER A 66 -20.51 -41.37 -22.30
N SER A 67 -20.36 -40.44 -23.26
CA SER A 67 -19.06 -40.04 -23.80
C SER A 67 -18.13 -39.52 -22.70
N GLN A 68 -16.83 -39.65 -22.93
CA GLN A 68 -15.78 -39.21 -22.01
C GLN A 68 -15.81 -37.68 -21.83
N MET A 69 -15.74 -37.22 -20.57
CA MET A 69 -15.57 -35.80 -20.23
C MET A 69 -14.12 -35.52 -19.85
N VAL A 70 -13.54 -34.54 -20.52
CA VAL A 70 -12.19 -34.04 -20.24
C VAL A 70 -12.28 -32.57 -19.84
N ARG A 71 -11.37 -32.11 -19.00
CA ARG A 71 -11.29 -30.68 -18.68
C ARG A 71 -11.01 -29.88 -19.95
N THR A 72 -11.64 -28.73 -20.08
CA THR A 72 -11.27 -27.71 -21.08
C THR A 72 -9.79 -27.33 -20.92
N PRO A 73 -9.00 -27.14 -21.99
CA PRO A 73 -7.55 -26.94 -21.86
C PRO A 73 -7.15 -25.59 -21.24
N GLU A 74 -8.05 -24.61 -21.25
CA GLU A 74 -7.78 -23.23 -20.86
C GLU A 74 -7.51 -23.07 -19.35
N VAL A 75 -6.68 -22.08 -19.02
CA VAL A 75 -6.54 -21.54 -17.66
C VAL A 75 -7.24 -20.19 -17.57
N ILE A 76 -7.43 -19.69 -16.36
CA ILE A 76 -8.09 -18.42 -16.07
C ILE A 76 -7.10 -17.26 -16.22
N ASP A 77 -7.59 -16.10 -16.66
CA ASP A 77 -6.87 -14.83 -16.66
C ASP A 77 -6.35 -14.47 -15.26
N CYS A 78 -5.05 -14.13 -15.13
CA CYS A 78 -4.44 -13.88 -13.82
C CYS A 78 -5.05 -12.67 -13.08
N TRP A 79 -5.69 -11.74 -13.81
CA TRP A 79 -6.43 -10.66 -13.18
C TRP A 79 -7.63 -11.16 -12.38
N TYR A 80 -8.22 -12.31 -12.74
CA TYR A 80 -9.25 -12.96 -11.92
C TYR A 80 -8.69 -13.44 -10.60
N ASP A 81 -7.53 -14.09 -10.60
CA ASP A 81 -6.88 -14.52 -9.36
C ASP A 81 -6.62 -13.31 -8.43
N SER A 82 -6.07 -12.23 -8.99
CA SER A 82 -5.79 -11.01 -8.22
C SER A 82 -7.06 -10.29 -7.74
N GLY A 83 -8.14 -10.28 -8.53
CA GLY A 83 -9.40 -9.64 -8.17
C GLY A 83 -10.27 -10.49 -7.23
N ALA A 84 -10.09 -11.81 -7.22
CA ALA A 84 -10.70 -12.74 -6.27
C ALA A 84 -10.01 -12.76 -4.91
N MET A 85 -8.81 -12.16 -4.81
CA MET A 85 -8.00 -12.08 -3.60
C MET A 85 -8.79 -11.74 -2.31
N PRO A 86 -9.75 -10.77 -2.30
CA PRO A 86 -10.45 -10.39 -1.06
C PRO A 86 -11.09 -11.56 -0.30
N PHE A 87 -11.66 -12.54 -1.00
CA PHE A 87 -12.28 -13.72 -0.41
C PHE A 87 -11.40 -14.97 -0.55
N ALA A 88 -10.65 -15.09 -1.65
CA ALA A 88 -9.79 -16.23 -1.91
C ALA A 88 -8.64 -16.35 -0.89
N GLN A 89 -8.11 -15.23 -0.38
CA GLN A 89 -7.06 -15.24 0.66
C GLN A 89 -7.48 -15.98 1.94
N TRP A 90 -8.77 -16.01 2.24
CA TRP A 90 -9.34 -16.70 3.40
C TRP A 90 -9.74 -18.14 3.09
N GLY A 91 -9.72 -18.55 1.82
CA GLY A 91 -10.31 -19.79 1.35
C GLY A 91 -11.85 -19.81 1.46
N TYR A 92 -12.48 -18.64 1.37
CA TYR A 92 -13.94 -18.50 1.42
C TYR A 92 -14.62 -19.21 0.22
N PRO A 93 -15.76 -19.88 0.43
CA PRO A 93 -16.45 -20.13 1.71
C PRO A 93 -16.02 -21.45 2.39
N HIS A 94 -15.04 -22.17 1.84
CA HIS A 94 -14.82 -23.59 2.17
C HIS A 94 -13.92 -23.82 3.40
N LYS A 95 -13.08 -22.86 3.78
CA LYS A 95 -12.22 -22.97 4.96
C LYS A 95 -12.97 -22.58 6.22
N GLN A 96 -12.78 -23.35 7.29
CA GLN A 96 -13.38 -23.04 8.60
C GLN A 96 -12.94 -21.65 9.09
N GLY A 97 -13.90 -20.83 9.52
CA GLY A 97 -13.65 -19.45 9.98
C GLY A 97 -13.43 -18.43 8.86
N SER A 98 -13.58 -18.82 7.58
CA SER A 98 -13.34 -17.90 6.45
C SER A 98 -14.47 -16.91 6.23
N GLU A 99 -15.71 -17.28 6.56
CA GLU A 99 -16.88 -16.40 6.42
C GLU A 99 -16.79 -15.21 7.37
N GLU A 100 -16.44 -15.45 8.63
CA GLU A 100 -16.28 -14.41 9.64
C GLU A 100 -15.16 -13.45 9.26
N LYS A 101 -13.99 -13.97 8.89
CA LYS A 101 -12.84 -13.15 8.46
C LYS A 101 -13.15 -12.32 7.22
N PHE A 102 -13.83 -12.92 6.24
CA PHE A 102 -14.23 -12.20 5.04
C PHE A 102 -15.22 -11.09 5.38
N LYS A 103 -16.23 -11.38 6.21
CA LYS A 103 -17.24 -10.40 6.63
C LYS A 103 -16.65 -9.23 7.41
N GLU A 104 -15.66 -9.48 8.27
CA GLU A 104 -14.97 -8.45 9.04
C GLU A 104 -14.10 -7.54 8.17
N ALA A 105 -13.44 -8.10 7.14
CA ALA A 105 -12.50 -7.38 6.29
C ALA A 105 -13.11 -6.77 5.03
N TYR A 106 -14.32 -7.18 4.62
CA TYR A 106 -14.92 -6.78 3.35
C TYR A 106 -16.06 -5.76 3.48
N PRO A 107 -16.02 -4.63 2.74
CA PRO A 107 -14.97 -4.20 1.82
C PRO A 107 -13.82 -3.52 2.56
N ALA A 108 -12.64 -3.51 1.92
CA ALA A 108 -11.47 -2.82 2.45
C ALA A 108 -11.72 -1.30 2.54
N ASP A 109 -11.26 -0.66 3.62
CA ASP A 109 -11.40 0.79 3.78
C ASP A 109 -10.55 1.58 2.78
N PHE A 110 -9.38 1.04 2.43
CA PHE A 110 -8.37 1.73 1.62
C PHE A 110 -7.52 0.75 0.81
N ILE A 111 -7.24 1.10 -0.45
CA ILE A 111 -6.19 0.50 -1.27
C ILE A 111 -5.38 1.61 -1.98
N CYS A 112 -4.13 1.31 -2.34
CA CYS A 112 -3.25 2.27 -2.99
C CYS A 112 -2.32 1.56 -3.97
N GLU A 113 -2.46 1.88 -5.27
CA GLU A 113 -1.58 1.37 -6.33
C GLU A 113 -1.40 2.43 -7.42
N ALA A 114 -0.54 2.16 -8.39
CA ALA A 114 -0.28 3.08 -9.50
C ALA A 114 -1.42 3.15 -10.53
N ILE A 115 -1.44 4.25 -11.29
CA ILE A 115 -2.47 4.60 -12.28
C ILE A 115 -2.78 3.53 -13.33
N ASP A 116 -1.82 2.67 -13.66
CA ASP A 116 -2.02 1.54 -14.56
C ASP A 116 -3.02 0.51 -14.01
N GLN A 117 -3.23 0.44 -12.70
CA GLN A 117 -4.19 -0.48 -12.07
C GLN A 117 -5.65 -0.13 -12.34
N THR A 118 -5.94 1.07 -12.87
CA THR A 118 -7.28 1.40 -13.40
C THR A 118 -7.72 0.48 -14.54
N ARG A 119 -6.78 -0.21 -15.20
CA ARG A 119 -7.02 -1.22 -16.25
C ARG A 119 -6.63 -2.63 -15.83
N GLY A 120 -6.27 -2.83 -14.57
CA GLY A 120 -5.86 -4.09 -13.99
C GLY A 120 -6.63 -4.35 -12.70
N TRP A 121 -5.92 -4.34 -11.59
CA TRP A 121 -6.43 -4.83 -10.30
C TRP A 121 -7.66 -4.07 -9.79
N PHE A 122 -7.71 -2.74 -9.91
CA PHE A 122 -8.87 -1.96 -9.47
C PHE A 122 -10.15 -2.38 -10.20
N TYR A 123 -10.04 -2.59 -11.52
CA TYR A 123 -11.17 -3.05 -12.33
C TYR A 123 -11.64 -4.44 -11.88
N THR A 124 -10.74 -5.40 -11.75
CA THR A 124 -11.13 -6.78 -11.41
C THR A 124 -11.64 -6.93 -9.98
N LEU A 125 -11.06 -6.19 -9.02
CA LEU A 125 -11.60 -6.12 -7.66
C LEU A 125 -13.04 -5.61 -7.64
N MET A 126 -13.33 -4.55 -8.41
CA MET A 126 -14.67 -3.98 -8.48
C MET A 126 -15.63 -4.90 -9.24
N ALA A 127 -15.22 -5.41 -10.41
CA ALA A 127 -16.06 -6.27 -11.25
C ALA A 127 -16.43 -7.58 -10.53
N ILE A 128 -15.45 -8.28 -9.94
CA ILE A 128 -15.70 -9.53 -9.21
C ILE A 128 -16.52 -9.25 -7.94
N GLY A 129 -16.16 -8.22 -7.18
CA GLY A 129 -16.91 -7.83 -5.98
C GLY A 129 -18.39 -7.56 -6.27
N THR A 130 -18.68 -6.78 -7.31
CA THR A 130 -20.05 -6.48 -7.73
C THR A 130 -20.78 -7.72 -8.24
N LEU A 131 -20.14 -8.56 -9.06
CA LEU A 131 -20.78 -9.75 -9.63
C LEU A 131 -21.08 -10.83 -8.58
N VAL A 132 -20.21 -11.00 -7.59
CA VAL A 132 -20.30 -12.10 -6.61
C VAL A 132 -21.01 -11.66 -5.32
N PHE A 133 -20.85 -10.41 -4.90
CA PHE A 133 -21.31 -9.92 -3.59
C PHE A 133 -22.16 -8.65 -3.67
N ASP A 134 -22.51 -8.18 -4.87
CA ASP A 134 -23.27 -6.94 -5.10
C ASP A 134 -22.64 -5.70 -4.42
N LYS A 135 -21.31 -5.68 -4.30
CA LYS A 135 -20.58 -4.64 -3.57
C LYS A 135 -19.14 -4.48 -4.09
N SER A 136 -18.65 -3.25 -4.21
CA SER A 136 -17.23 -2.98 -4.49
C SER A 136 -16.32 -3.59 -3.41
N SER A 137 -15.15 -4.06 -3.79
CA SER A 137 -14.16 -4.65 -2.87
C SER A 137 -13.45 -3.63 -1.96
N TYR A 138 -13.60 -2.34 -2.23
CA TYR A 138 -12.96 -1.25 -1.50
C TYR A 138 -13.87 -0.02 -1.38
N LYS A 139 -13.64 0.79 -0.35
CA LYS A 139 -14.31 2.08 -0.10
C LYS A 139 -13.51 3.27 -0.65
N THR A 140 -12.19 3.26 -0.46
CA THR A 140 -11.29 4.35 -0.89
C THR A 140 -10.14 3.81 -1.73
N VAL A 141 -9.79 4.53 -2.80
CA VAL A 141 -8.65 4.20 -3.67
C VAL A 141 -7.75 5.41 -3.81
N LEU A 142 -6.47 5.22 -3.55
CA LEU A 142 -5.43 6.16 -3.94
C LEU A 142 -4.70 5.67 -5.19
N CYS A 143 -4.59 6.56 -6.16
CA CYS A 143 -4.06 6.25 -7.48
C CYS A 143 -2.75 7.02 -7.68
N LEU A 144 -1.62 6.31 -7.58
CA LEU A 144 -0.30 6.92 -7.61
C LEU A 144 0.17 7.19 -9.05
N GLY A 145 0.99 8.22 -9.20
CA GLY A 145 1.71 8.48 -10.44
C GLY A 145 2.86 7.49 -10.65
N HIS A 146 3.37 7.42 -11.87
CA HIS A 146 4.52 6.57 -12.17
C HIS A 146 5.85 7.17 -11.69
N ILE A 147 6.75 6.30 -11.28
CA ILE A 147 8.15 6.65 -11.01
C ILE A 147 8.93 6.69 -12.33
N LEU A 148 9.68 7.77 -12.52
CA LEU A 148 10.54 8.06 -13.66
C LEU A 148 11.97 8.29 -13.17
N ASP A 149 12.95 8.14 -14.05
CA ASP A 149 14.31 8.55 -13.75
C ASP A 149 14.42 10.08 -13.59
N LYS A 150 15.61 10.55 -13.21
CA LYS A 150 15.91 11.98 -13.01
C LYS A 150 15.62 12.85 -14.25
N ASP A 151 15.69 12.27 -15.44
CA ASP A 151 15.49 12.95 -16.72
C ASP A 151 14.04 12.81 -17.23
N GLY A 152 13.16 12.15 -16.47
CA GLY A 152 11.75 11.96 -16.79
C GLY A 152 11.47 10.78 -17.72
N ARG A 153 12.42 9.86 -17.92
CA ARG A 153 12.22 8.66 -18.74
C ARG A 153 11.72 7.51 -17.87
N LYS A 154 10.92 6.62 -18.49
CA LYS A 154 10.50 5.38 -17.83
C LYS A 154 11.74 4.54 -17.50
N MET A 155 11.83 4.08 -16.26
CA MET A 155 12.92 3.20 -15.84
C MET A 155 12.80 1.85 -16.54
N SER A 156 13.91 1.33 -17.07
CA SER A 156 13.98 0.00 -17.65
C SER A 156 15.39 -0.57 -17.56
N LYS A 157 15.49 -1.89 -17.39
CA LYS A 157 16.78 -2.59 -17.37
C LYS A 157 17.58 -2.36 -18.67
N HIS A 158 16.89 -2.26 -19.81
CA HIS A 158 17.51 -2.02 -21.11
C HIS A 158 18.22 -0.66 -21.19
N LEU A 159 17.63 0.39 -20.62
CA LEU A 159 18.23 1.74 -20.60
C LEU A 159 19.28 1.91 -19.50
N GLY A 160 19.43 0.94 -18.59
CA GLY A 160 20.36 1.03 -17.46
C GLY A 160 20.06 2.16 -16.47
N ASN A 161 18.84 2.72 -16.51
CA ASN A 161 18.41 3.88 -15.72
C ASN A 161 17.55 3.49 -14.49
N VAL A 162 17.57 2.21 -14.10
CA VAL A 162 16.84 1.71 -12.94
C VAL A 162 17.56 2.15 -11.67
N LEU A 163 16.82 2.74 -10.74
CA LEU A 163 17.28 2.98 -9.38
C LEU A 163 16.72 1.88 -8.47
N GLU A 164 17.59 1.05 -7.94
CA GLU A 164 17.22 -0.04 -7.04
C GLU A 164 16.83 0.52 -5.64
N PRO A 165 15.65 0.18 -5.11
CA PRO A 165 15.17 0.72 -3.83
C PRO A 165 16.13 0.50 -2.66
N MET A 166 16.70 -0.71 -2.54
CA MET A 166 17.64 -1.02 -1.45
C MET A 166 18.88 -0.14 -1.51
N ALA A 167 19.47 0.02 -2.70
CA ALA A 167 20.65 0.87 -2.88
C ALA A 167 20.35 2.36 -2.58
N LEU A 168 19.14 2.84 -2.87
CA LEU A 168 18.71 4.19 -2.48
C LEU A 168 18.59 4.33 -0.96
N MET A 169 17.98 3.35 -0.30
CA MET A 169 17.79 3.36 1.16
C MET A 169 19.12 3.22 1.92
N ASP A 170 20.03 2.35 1.46
CA ASP A 170 21.35 2.19 2.07
C ASP A 170 22.19 3.46 1.97
N LYS A 171 22.06 4.20 0.86
CA LYS A 171 22.83 5.43 0.62
C LYS A 171 22.26 6.65 1.34
N HIS A 172 20.93 6.82 1.34
CA HIS A 172 20.28 8.06 1.81
C HIS A 172 19.47 7.89 3.10
N GLY A 173 19.29 6.66 3.56
CA GLY A 173 18.34 6.32 4.62
C GLY A 173 16.93 6.07 4.09
N ALA A 174 16.24 5.10 4.69
CA ALA A 174 14.86 4.75 4.31
C ALA A 174 13.90 5.93 4.48
N ASP A 175 14.05 6.73 5.54
CA ASP A 175 13.16 7.86 5.81
C ASP A 175 13.30 8.98 4.76
N ALA A 176 14.51 9.20 4.23
CA ALA A 176 14.71 10.16 3.15
C ALA A 176 13.98 9.73 1.89
N VAL A 177 14.04 8.43 1.56
CA VAL A 177 13.31 7.86 0.43
C VAL A 177 11.80 7.95 0.65
N ARG A 178 11.28 7.57 1.83
CA ARG A 178 9.84 7.62 2.16
C ARG A 178 9.31 9.05 2.10
N TRP A 179 10.01 9.99 2.74
CA TRP A 179 9.66 11.40 2.69
C TRP A 179 9.68 11.91 1.26
N TYR A 180 10.70 11.56 0.47
CA TYR A 180 10.75 11.96 -0.93
C TYR A 180 9.56 11.42 -1.74
N MET A 181 9.11 10.20 -1.50
CA MET A 181 7.99 9.61 -2.25
C MET A 181 6.62 10.17 -1.83
N LEU A 182 6.42 10.45 -0.54
CA LEU A 182 5.11 10.82 0.02
C LEU A 182 4.93 12.32 0.19
N ALA A 183 5.97 13.04 0.61
CA ALA A 183 5.89 14.43 1.04
C ALA A 183 6.48 15.43 0.04
N ALA A 184 7.46 15.03 -0.78
CA ALA A 184 8.16 15.94 -1.69
C ALA A 184 7.35 16.21 -2.98
N GLY A 185 6.13 16.72 -2.85
CA GLY A 185 5.18 16.95 -3.94
C GLY A 185 4.11 15.86 -4.04
N SER A 186 3.18 16.02 -4.97
CA SER A 186 1.99 15.18 -5.12
C SER A 186 2.34 13.70 -5.43
N PRO A 187 1.83 12.72 -4.66
CA PRO A 187 2.03 11.29 -4.95
C PRO A 187 1.28 10.79 -6.21
N TRP A 188 0.20 11.47 -6.60
CA TRP A 188 -0.60 11.17 -7.80
C TRP A 188 0.07 11.63 -9.10
N SER A 189 1.11 12.46 -9.02
CA SER A 189 1.86 12.95 -10.17
C SER A 189 3.04 12.04 -10.51
N ALA A 190 3.42 11.98 -11.78
CA ALA A 190 4.63 11.26 -12.18
C ALA A 190 5.86 11.90 -11.50
N ARG A 191 6.72 11.07 -10.92
CA ARG A 191 7.81 11.50 -10.02
C ARG A 191 9.17 11.15 -10.59
N ARG A 192 10.03 12.16 -10.74
CA ARG A 192 11.42 11.99 -11.22
C ARG A 192 12.35 11.71 -10.06
N VAL A 193 12.78 10.46 -9.92
CA VAL A 193 13.62 10.03 -8.80
C VAL A 193 15.09 10.15 -9.17
N GLY A 194 15.88 10.72 -8.27
CA GLY A 194 17.32 10.85 -8.41
C GLY A 194 18.01 11.08 -7.07
N HIS A 195 19.31 10.78 -6.99
CA HIS A 195 20.06 10.92 -5.74
C HIS A 195 20.02 12.35 -5.18
N ASP A 196 20.14 13.36 -6.03
CA ASP A 196 20.20 14.77 -5.60
C ASP A 196 18.92 15.22 -4.89
N ALA A 197 17.76 14.81 -5.41
CA ALA A 197 16.46 15.16 -4.83
C ALA A 197 16.25 14.50 -3.46
N ILE A 198 16.71 13.26 -3.28
CA ILE A 198 16.65 12.58 -1.98
C ILE A 198 17.66 13.17 -1.00
N SER A 199 18.88 13.50 -1.46
CA SER A 199 19.87 14.20 -0.64
C SER A 199 19.42 15.60 -0.21
N GLU A 200 18.56 16.26 -0.99
CA GLU A 200 17.94 17.53 -0.60
C GLU A 200 16.98 17.35 0.58
N VAL A 201 16.17 16.29 0.60
CA VAL A 201 15.31 15.94 1.75
C VAL A 201 16.13 15.73 3.01
N VAL A 202 17.23 14.97 2.91
CA VAL A 202 18.15 14.76 4.04
C VAL A 202 18.66 16.10 4.57
N ARG A 203 19.19 16.95 3.69
CA ARG A 203 19.83 18.21 4.10
C ARG A 203 18.85 19.23 4.66
N LYS A 204 17.69 19.40 4.03
CA LYS A 204 16.75 20.47 4.38
C LYS A 204 15.84 20.10 5.55
N THR A 205 15.44 18.83 5.65
CA THR A 205 14.43 18.41 6.62
C THR A 205 15.05 17.54 7.71
N LEU A 206 15.64 16.39 7.36
CA LEU A 206 16.05 15.40 8.35
C LEU A 206 17.22 15.88 9.22
N LEU A 207 18.24 16.50 8.62
CA LEU A 207 19.37 17.05 9.38
C LEU A 207 18.94 18.25 10.24
N THR A 208 18.03 19.10 9.76
CA THR A 208 17.49 20.23 10.54
C THR A 208 16.76 19.73 11.79
N TYR A 209 15.92 18.71 11.63
CA TYR A 209 15.25 18.06 12.74
C TYR A 209 16.25 17.41 13.71
N TRP A 210 17.19 16.62 13.18
CA TRP A 210 18.19 15.91 13.99
C TRP A 210 19.07 16.87 14.79
N ASN A 211 19.50 17.98 14.18
CA ASN A 211 20.30 19.00 14.85
C ASN A 211 19.52 19.71 15.95
N THR A 212 18.23 19.96 15.73
CA THR A 212 17.33 20.53 16.74
C THR A 212 17.17 19.61 17.95
N VAL A 213 16.96 18.31 17.72
CA VAL A 213 16.88 17.30 18.80
C VAL A 213 18.22 17.20 19.52
N SER A 214 19.33 17.11 18.79
CA SER A 214 20.68 17.02 19.36
C SER A 214 21.01 18.26 20.22
N PHE A 215 20.58 19.44 19.77
CA PHE A 215 20.69 20.68 20.55
C PHE A 215 19.93 20.56 21.87
N LEU A 216 18.66 20.17 21.85
CA LEU A 216 17.86 20.01 23.07
C LEU A 216 18.52 19.00 24.03
N THR A 217 18.91 17.82 23.54
CA THR A 217 19.53 16.78 24.37
C THR A 217 20.81 17.25 25.06
N LEU A 218 21.66 17.99 24.33
CA LEU A 218 22.91 18.53 24.88
C LEU A 218 22.65 19.49 26.03
N TYR A 219 21.77 20.48 25.83
CA TYR A 219 21.51 21.50 26.85
C TYR A 219 20.66 20.99 28.01
N ALA A 220 19.70 20.10 27.75
CA ALA A 220 18.94 19.43 28.81
C ALA A 220 19.86 18.62 29.73
N SER A 221 20.82 17.88 29.14
CA SER A 221 21.80 17.12 29.91
C SER A 221 22.74 18.02 30.72
N ALA A 222 23.23 19.11 30.13
CA ALA A 222 24.08 20.09 30.82
C ALA A 222 23.36 20.78 32.00
N ALA A 223 22.04 21.00 31.88
CA ALA A 223 21.21 21.60 32.92
C ALA A 223 20.69 20.58 33.95
N ASN A 224 21.04 19.28 33.83
CA ASN A 224 20.43 18.18 34.60
C ASN A 224 18.89 18.20 34.56
N TYR A 225 18.33 18.62 33.43
CA TYR A 225 16.89 18.72 33.22
C TYR A 225 16.28 17.33 33.01
N SER A 226 15.17 17.08 33.70
CA SER A 226 14.31 15.92 33.48
C SER A 226 13.02 16.37 32.81
N PRO A 227 12.56 15.72 31.72
CA PRO A 227 11.31 16.07 31.06
C PRO A 227 10.13 16.10 32.04
N SER A 228 9.44 17.24 32.10
CA SER A 228 8.26 17.43 32.94
C SER A 228 7.18 18.22 32.18
N PRO A 229 5.87 17.98 32.44
CA PRO A 229 4.82 18.75 31.81
C PRO A 229 4.94 20.25 32.11
N ILE A 230 4.53 21.09 31.16
CA ILE A 230 4.40 22.52 31.40
C ILE A 230 3.27 22.74 32.43
N THR A 231 3.64 23.13 33.65
CA THR A 231 2.67 23.31 34.76
C THR A 231 2.15 24.73 34.89
N LYS A 232 2.89 25.74 34.40
CA LYS A 232 2.51 27.15 34.48
C LYS A 232 2.73 27.87 33.16
N THR A 233 1.64 28.05 32.41
CA THR A 233 1.65 28.80 31.15
C THR A 233 2.02 30.29 31.30
N SER A 234 1.92 30.83 32.53
CA SER A 234 2.35 32.20 32.87
C SER A 234 3.87 32.39 32.79
N GLU A 235 4.65 31.32 32.96
CA GLU A 235 6.12 31.37 32.92
C GLU A 235 6.66 31.23 31.48
N LEU A 236 5.79 30.93 30.51
CA LEU A 236 6.15 30.85 29.10
C LEU A 236 6.37 32.24 28.50
N SER A 237 7.49 32.38 27.79
CA SER A 237 7.77 33.58 27.01
C SER A 237 6.83 33.67 25.80
N THR A 238 6.82 34.83 25.13
CA THR A 238 6.11 34.99 23.86
C THR A 238 6.59 34.01 22.79
N MET A 239 7.90 33.69 22.75
CA MET A 239 8.44 32.72 21.79
C MET A 239 7.98 31.30 22.09
N ASP A 240 7.87 30.92 23.37
CA ASP A 240 7.38 29.59 23.77
C ASP A 240 5.90 29.42 23.42
N ARG A 241 5.09 30.43 23.73
CA ARG A 241 3.67 30.45 23.37
C ARG A 241 3.46 30.41 21.85
N TRP A 242 4.32 31.10 21.11
CA TRP A 242 4.28 31.08 19.64
C TRP A 242 4.57 29.69 19.08
N ILE A 243 5.69 29.05 19.45
CA ILE A 243 6.03 27.74 18.88
C ILE A 243 5.02 26.65 19.28
N LEU A 244 4.44 26.74 20.49
CA LEU A 244 3.34 25.85 20.89
C LEU A 244 2.06 26.13 20.09
N SER A 245 1.78 27.39 19.73
CA SER A 245 0.68 27.73 18.82
C SER A 245 0.90 27.16 17.42
N GLU A 246 2.13 27.25 16.90
CA GLU A 246 2.50 26.63 15.62
C GLU A 246 2.39 25.10 15.68
N LEU A 247 2.76 24.47 16.79
CA LEU A 247 2.58 23.04 17.00
C LEU A 247 1.10 22.64 16.98
N ASN A 248 0.22 23.40 17.64
CA ASN A 248 -1.23 23.09 17.61
C ASN A 248 -1.82 23.26 16.20
N GLN A 249 -1.38 24.27 15.45
CA GLN A 249 -1.75 24.44 14.04
C GLN A 249 -1.23 23.28 13.18
N LEU A 250 0.02 22.84 13.41
CA LEU A 250 0.60 21.68 12.74
C LEU A 250 -0.23 20.43 12.99
N ILE A 251 -0.58 20.14 14.25
CA ILE A 251 -1.39 18.96 14.61
C ILE A 251 -2.71 18.99 13.83
N ALA A 252 -3.45 20.10 13.88
CA ALA A 252 -4.72 20.23 13.16
C ALA A 252 -4.55 20.09 11.63
N THR A 253 -3.49 20.65 11.07
CA THR A 253 -3.21 20.58 9.63
C THR A 253 -2.86 19.17 9.19
N VAL A 254 -2.01 18.47 9.94
CA VAL A 254 -1.60 17.09 9.63
C VAL A 254 -2.77 16.12 9.82
N ASP A 255 -3.55 16.25 10.89
CA ASP A 255 -4.73 15.41 11.12
C ASP A 255 -5.74 15.53 9.98
N GLN A 256 -6.04 16.77 9.55
CA GLN A 256 -6.94 17.00 8.42
C GLN A 256 -6.35 16.45 7.12
N ALA A 257 -5.09 16.76 6.84
CA ALA A 257 -4.43 16.34 5.61
C ALA A 257 -4.40 14.81 5.48
N LEU A 258 -4.05 14.08 6.54
CA LEU A 258 -4.00 12.62 6.51
C LEU A 258 -5.40 11.99 6.49
N SER A 259 -6.41 12.63 7.10
CA SER A 259 -7.81 12.20 6.98
C SER A 259 -8.32 12.30 5.54
N ASP A 260 -7.84 13.29 4.77
CA ASP A 260 -8.14 13.48 3.35
C ASP A 260 -7.11 12.80 2.42
N PHE A 261 -6.20 11.98 2.98
CA PHE A 261 -5.12 11.30 2.27
C PHE A 261 -4.11 12.22 1.53
N ASP A 262 -4.01 13.49 1.92
CA ASP A 262 -3.04 14.47 1.40
C ASP A 262 -1.70 14.42 2.15
N SER A 263 -0.90 13.42 1.79
CA SER A 263 0.47 13.29 2.32
C SER A 263 1.43 14.44 1.91
N GLN A 264 1.14 15.15 0.82
CA GLN A 264 1.97 16.29 0.40
C GLN A 264 1.78 17.47 1.36
N LEU A 265 0.52 17.80 1.68
CA LEU A 265 0.21 18.87 2.62
C LEU A 265 0.78 18.57 4.01
N ALA A 266 0.57 17.34 4.51
CA ALA A 266 1.11 16.91 5.79
C ALA A 266 2.65 17.04 5.83
N GLY A 267 3.34 16.56 4.81
CA GLY A 267 4.79 16.66 4.70
C GLY A 267 5.30 18.10 4.62
N SER A 268 4.60 18.96 3.87
CA SER A 268 4.97 20.38 3.75
C SER A 268 4.80 21.11 5.08
N ALA A 269 3.69 20.88 5.79
CA ALA A 269 3.45 21.47 7.10
C ALA A 269 4.50 21.05 8.13
N LEU A 270 4.86 19.76 8.15
CA LEU A 270 5.92 19.22 9.00
C LEU A 270 7.28 19.87 8.69
N ALA A 271 7.65 19.99 7.40
CA ALA A 271 8.90 20.64 7.01
C ALA A 271 8.96 22.12 7.46
N THR A 272 7.87 22.86 7.31
CA THR A 272 7.78 24.25 7.77
C THR A 272 7.95 24.35 9.28
N PHE A 273 7.24 23.53 10.06
CA PHE A 273 7.38 23.55 11.52
C PHE A 273 8.80 23.19 11.98
N ILE A 274 9.45 22.21 11.33
CA ILE A 274 10.85 21.86 11.63
C ILE A 274 11.78 23.07 11.38
N ASP A 275 11.54 23.82 10.30
CA ASP A 275 12.29 25.04 10.00
C ASP A 275 12.04 26.13 11.04
N ASP A 276 10.78 26.39 11.40
CA ASP A 276 10.39 27.38 12.41
C ASP A 276 10.98 27.04 13.79
N LEU A 277 10.94 25.77 14.18
CA LEU A 277 11.52 25.29 15.42
C LEU A 277 13.04 25.53 15.45
N SER A 278 13.74 25.22 14.36
CA SER A 278 15.20 25.37 14.27
C SER A 278 15.64 26.84 14.09
N ASN A 279 15.18 27.47 13.01
CA ASN A 279 15.68 28.75 12.52
C ASN A 279 15.07 29.96 13.21
N TRP A 280 13.89 29.81 13.82
CA TRP A 280 13.25 30.87 14.60
C TRP A 280 13.32 30.60 16.10
N TYR A 281 12.70 29.53 16.59
CA TYR A 281 12.58 29.29 18.02
C TYR A 281 13.95 29.03 18.67
N VAL A 282 14.65 27.97 18.27
CA VAL A 282 15.97 27.64 18.83
C VAL A 282 16.96 28.78 18.63
N ARG A 283 17.00 29.39 17.44
CA ARG A 283 17.92 30.50 17.14
C ARG A 283 17.71 31.70 18.06
N ARG A 284 16.46 32.10 18.33
CA ARG A 284 16.15 33.27 19.18
C ARG A 284 16.13 32.94 20.67
N SER A 285 15.94 31.68 21.04
CA SER A 285 15.92 31.22 22.43
C SER A 285 17.24 30.62 22.90
N ARG A 286 18.27 30.50 22.06
CA ARG A 286 19.53 29.79 22.36
C ARG A 286 20.19 30.17 23.69
N ARG A 287 20.18 31.46 24.03
CA ARG A 287 20.72 31.95 25.31
C ARG A 287 19.97 31.39 26.51
N ARG A 288 18.65 31.21 26.42
CA ARG A 288 17.81 30.64 27.48
C ARG A 288 18.17 29.17 27.75
N PHE A 289 18.49 28.41 26.71
CA PHE A 289 19.02 27.04 26.85
C PHE A 289 20.40 27.01 27.51
N TRP A 290 21.28 27.97 27.18
CA TRP A 290 22.58 28.12 27.85
C TRP A 290 22.44 28.44 29.34
N ASP A 291 21.48 29.29 29.67
CA ASP A 291 21.20 29.72 31.05
C ASP A 291 20.40 28.64 31.84
N GLY A 292 20.04 27.51 31.21
CA GLY A 292 19.29 26.42 31.86
C GLY A 292 17.84 26.77 32.18
N ASP A 293 17.22 27.68 31.41
CA ASP A 293 15.83 28.10 31.59
C ASP A 293 14.88 26.89 31.47
N SER A 294 14.27 26.51 32.59
CA SER A 294 13.37 25.37 32.69
C SER A 294 12.14 25.50 31.78
N ALA A 295 11.66 26.72 31.52
CA ALA A 295 10.51 26.93 30.64
C ALA A 295 10.88 26.68 29.18
N ALA A 296 12.07 27.12 28.74
CA ALA A 296 12.57 26.85 27.39
C ALA A 296 12.89 25.36 27.18
N LEU A 297 13.42 24.68 28.20
CA LEU A 297 13.72 23.25 28.15
C LEU A 297 12.46 22.36 28.15
N SER A 298 11.35 22.87 28.72
CA SER A 298 10.06 22.15 28.77
C SER A 298 9.13 22.44 27.58
N THR A 299 9.42 23.49 26.81
CA THR A 299 8.65 23.88 25.62
C THR A 299 9.03 23.00 24.43
#